data_AF-A0A2M6X978-F1
#
_entry.id   AF-A0A2M6X978-F1
#
_cell.length_a   1.000
_cell.length_b   1.000
_cell.length_c   1.000
_cell.angle_alpha   90.00
_cell.angle_beta   90.00
_cell.angle_gamma   90.00
#
_symmetry.space_group_name_H-M   'P 1'
#
loop_
_entity.id
_entity.type
_entity.pdbx_description
1 polymer ?
#
loop_
_entity_poly.entity_id
_entity_poly.type
_entity_poly.pdbx_seq_one_letter_code
_entity_poly.pdbx_strand_id
1 'polypeptide(L)'
;MRIELKKFGRVLISRPDGREAYLAAQAYVLPKKDIPEKIEVDFAGVLVLGPSWADEFLTPLKEKYGERVIFENSENASVKATLETIFSED
;
A
#
# COMPACT_ATOMS: atom_id res chain seq x y z
N MET A 1 2.58 7.38 11.16
CA MET A 1 2.96 7.98 9.86
C MET A 1 1.93 7.66 8.79
N ARG A 2 1.86 8.47 7.72
CA ARG A 2 0.87 8.32 6.63
C ARG A 2 1.54 8.28 5.25
N ILE A 3 1.19 7.30 4.43
CA ILE A 3 1.63 7.11 3.05
C ILE A 3 0.46 7.44 2.14
N GLU A 4 0.54 8.57 1.45
CA GLU A 4 -0.47 8.97 0.46
C GLU A 4 -0.15 8.34 -0.90
N LEU A 5 -0.87 7.27 -1.27
CA LEU A 5 -0.56 6.51 -2.49
C LEU A 5 -0.69 7.35 -3.78
N LYS A 6 -1.54 8.39 -3.76
CA LYS A 6 -1.67 9.34 -4.88
C LYS A 6 -0.33 10.00 -5.29
N LYS A 7 0.67 10.03 -4.40
CA LYS A 7 2.01 10.58 -4.69
C LYS A 7 2.81 9.72 -5.68
N PHE A 8 2.46 8.43 -5.81
CA PHE A 8 3.03 7.53 -6.82
C PHE A 8 2.24 7.55 -8.13
N GLY A 9 1.09 8.22 -8.16
CA GLY A 9 0.18 8.28 -9.30
C GLY A 9 -1.27 8.05 -8.87
N ARG A 10 -2.20 8.31 -9.77
CA ARG A 10 -3.66 8.09 -9.53
C ARG A 10 -4.16 6.79 -10.15
N VAL A 11 -3.42 6.21 -11.08
CA VAL A 11 -3.67 4.91 -11.71
C VAL A 11 -2.44 4.05 -11.43
N LEU A 12 -2.60 3.06 -10.56
CA LEU A 12 -1.50 2.28 -9.98
C LEU A 12 -1.66 0.81 -10.39
N ILE A 13 -1.12 0.43 -11.55
CA ILE A 13 -1.35 -0.90 -12.15
C ILE A 13 -0.07 -1.65 -12.54
N SER A 14 1.03 -0.93 -12.75
CA SER A 14 2.32 -1.49 -13.20
C SER A 14 3.04 -2.22 -12.06
N ARG A 15 3.35 -3.51 -12.24
CA ARG A 15 4.12 -4.29 -11.24
C ARG A 15 5.51 -3.67 -10.98
N PRO A 16 6.32 -3.32 -12.00
CA PRO A 16 7.59 -2.63 -11.76
C PRO A 16 7.45 -1.34 -10.95
N ASP A 17 6.44 -0.53 -11.23
CA ASP A 17 6.25 0.75 -10.53
C ASP A 17 5.85 0.54 -9.06
N GLY A 18 5.12 -0.53 -8.76
CA GLY A 18 4.78 -0.91 -7.37
C GLY A 18 6.02 -1.29 -6.57
N ARG A 19 6.94 -2.05 -7.19
CA ARG A 19 8.22 -2.41 -6.59
C ARG A 19 9.08 -1.18 -6.32
N GLU A 20 9.22 -0.28 -7.30
CA GLU A 20 10.00 0.95 -7.13
C GLU A 20 9.40 1.87 -6.06
N ALA A 21 8.07 1.98 -6.02
CA ALA A 21 7.37 2.73 -4.97
C ALA A 21 7.66 2.17 -3.58
N TYR A 22 7.67 0.84 -3.42
CA TYR A 22 8.00 0.21 -2.13
C TYR A 22 9.45 0.47 -1.72
N LEU A 23 10.40 0.36 -2.65
CA LEU A 23 11.81 0.65 -2.40
C LEU A 23 12.02 2.12 -2.00
N ALA A 24 11.37 3.05 -2.69
CA ALA A 24 11.40 4.47 -2.34
C ALA A 24 10.78 4.72 -0.96
N ALA A 25 9.66 4.07 -0.64
CA ALA A 25 9.03 4.16 0.67
C ALA A 25 9.97 3.61 1.76
N GLN A 26 10.65 2.49 1.54
CA GLN A 26 11.64 1.94 2.47
C GLN A 26 12.80 2.89 2.74
N ALA A 27 13.29 3.58 1.71
CA ALA A 27 14.46 4.46 1.83
C ALA A 27 14.15 5.76 2.58
N TYR A 28 12.95 6.32 2.40
CA TYR A 28 12.67 7.70 2.79
C TYR A 28 11.47 7.89 3.73
N VAL A 29 10.56 6.93 3.82
CA VAL A 29 9.24 7.14 4.44
C VAL A 29 8.98 6.16 5.58
N LEU A 30 9.29 4.87 5.39
CA LEU A 30 8.96 3.82 6.34
C LEU A 30 9.86 3.86 7.58
N PRO A 31 9.33 3.55 8.77
CA PRO A 31 10.09 3.61 10.01
C PRO A 31 10.95 2.36 10.11
N LYS A 32 11.97 2.42 10.98
CA LYS A 32 12.69 1.19 11.36
C LYS A 32 11.71 0.23 12.05
N LYS A 33 11.92 -1.09 11.87
CA LYS A 33 10.97 -2.13 12.26
C LYS A 33 10.65 -2.11 13.77
N ASP A 34 11.63 -1.75 14.58
CA ASP A 34 11.62 -1.67 16.03
C ASP A 34 10.86 -0.47 16.60
N ILE A 35 10.52 0.52 15.77
CA ILE A 35 9.73 1.68 16.20
C ILE A 35 8.25 1.28 16.15
N PRO A 36 7.50 1.29 17.26
CA PRO A 36 6.10 0.89 17.33
C PRO A 36 5.16 1.99 16.80
N GLU A 37 5.40 2.43 15.58
CA GLU A 37 4.57 3.43 14.90
C GLU A 37 3.54 2.77 13.99
N LYS A 38 2.33 3.34 13.94
CA LYS A 38 1.28 2.98 12.97
C LYS A 38 1.62 3.49 11.58
N ILE A 39 1.32 2.70 10.56
CA ILE A 39 1.52 3.04 9.16
C ILE A 39 0.15 3.10 8.48
N GLU A 40 -0.34 4.31 8.29
CA GLU A 40 -1.58 4.57 7.57
C GLU A 40 -1.29 4.62 6.07
N VAL A 41 -1.82 3.67 5.31
CA VAL A 41 -1.81 3.73 3.84
C VAL A 41 -3.11 4.38 3.39
N ASP A 42 -2.97 5.56 2.80
CA ASP A 42 -4.09 6.40 2.39
C ASP A 42 -4.34 6.29 0.89
N PHE A 43 -5.51 5.74 0.55
CA PHE A 43 -5.98 5.56 -0.83
C PHE A 43 -6.70 6.80 -1.39
N ALA A 44 -6.82 7.89 -0.62
CA ALA A 44 -7.46 9.12 -1.12
C ALA A 44 -6.79 9.62 -2.42
N GLY A 45 -7.61 9.85 -3.44
CA GLY A 45 -7.17 10.34 -4.74
C GLY A 45 -6.70 9.26 -5.73
N VAL A 46 -6.59 7.99 -5.29
CA VAL A 46 -6.38 6.85 -6.19
C VAL A 46 -7.69 6.58 -6.96
N LEU A 47 -7.58 6.48 -8.28
CA LEU A 47 -8.69 6.19 -9.19
C LEU A 47 -8.76 4.70 -9.50
N VAL A 48 -7.62 4.09 -9.81
CA VAL A 48 -7.49 2.67 -10.14
C VAL A 48 -6.30 2.10 -9.40
N LEU A 49 -6.50 0.97 -8.74
CA LEU A 49 -5.48 0.15 -8.10
C LEU A 49 -5.55 -1.24 -8.75
N GLY A 50 -4.43 -1.73 -9.29
CA GLY A 50 -4.31 -3.05 -9.86
C GLY A 50 -3.68 -4.03 -8.87
N PRO A 51 -4.12 -5.30 -8.81
CA PRO A 51 -3.56 -6.31 -7.89
C PRO A 51 -2.05 -6.47 -8.01
N SER A 52 -1.50 -6.42 -9.23
CA SER A 52 -0.07 -6.56 -9.46
C SER A 52 0.77 -5.41 -8.91
N TRP A 53 0.25 -4.18 -8.87
CA TRP A 53 0.92 -3.05 -8.23
C TRP A 53 0.79 -3.14 -6.71
N ALA A 54 -0.43 -3.44 -6.25
CA ALA A 54 -0.76 -3.51 -4.83
C ALA A 54 0.00 -4.62 -4.10
N ASP A 55 0.17 -5.78 -4.72
CA ASP A 55 0.92 -6.89 -4.15
C ASP A 55 2.39 -6.52 -3.89
N GLU A 56 3.06 -5.86 -4.85
CA GLU A 56 4.45 -5.42 -4.68
C GLU A 56 4.66 -4.36 -3.58
N PHE A 57 3.62 -3.57 -3.27
CA PHE A 57 3.72 -2.50 -2.29
C PHE A 57 3.15 -2.89 -0.93
N LEU A 58 1.93 -3.42 -0.89
CA LEU A 58 1.17 -3.65 0.33
C LEU A 58 1.51 -4.99 0.99
N THR A 59 1.77 -6.05 0.23
CA THR A 59 2.13 -7.37 0.78
C THR A 59 3.41 -7.31 1.61
N PRO A 60 4.56 -6.85 1.08
CA PRO A 60 5.78 -6.77 1.88
C PRO A 60 5.69 -5.73 3.00
N LEU A 61 4.82 -4.72 2.86
CA LEU A 61 4.53 -3.77 3.93
C LEU A 61 3.78 -4.46 5.10
N LYS A 62 2.74 -5.23 4.80
CA LYS A 62 1.98 -5.99 5.81
C LYS A 62 2.83 -7.09 6.45
N GLU A 63 3.64 -7.81 5.67
CA GLU A 63 4.57 -8.82 6.20
C GLU A 63 5.57 -8.22 7.19
N LYS A 64 6.07 -7.00 6.91
CA LYS A 64 7.09 -6.35 7.74
C LYS A 64 6.53 -5.73 9.01
N TYR A 65 5.35 -5.12 8.93
CA TYR A 65 4.80 -4.30 10.03
C TYR A 65 3.53 -4.86 10.68
N GLY A 66 2.91 -5.89 10.08
CA GLY A 66 1.75 -6.61 10.61
C GLY A 66 0.52 -5.73 10.76
N GLU A 67 -0.17 -5.88 11.89
CA GLU A 67 -1.38 -5.14 12.25
C GLU A 67 -1.19 -3.62 12.39
N ARG A 68 0.07 -3.14 12.36
CA ARG A 68 0.36 -1.70 12.37
C ARG A 68 0.05 -1.03 11.04
N VAL A 69 -0.14 -1.80 9.97
CA VAL A 69 -0.54 -1.29 8.66
C VAL A 69 -2.06 -1.14 8.65
N ILE A 70 -2.52 0.10 8.58
CA ILE A 70 -3.94 0.46 8.57
C ILE A 70 -4.28 1.05 7.20
N PHE A 71 -5.40 0.63 6.63
CA PHE A 71 -5.87 1.10 5.32
C PHE A 71 -6.94 2.17 5.49
N GLU A 72 -6.68 3.36 4.96
CA GLU A 72 -7.53 4.55 5.08
C GLU A 72 -8.08 4.96 3.72
N ASN A 73 -9.33 5.45 3.67
CA ASN A 73 -10.03 5.84 2.43
C ASN A 73 -10.15 4.72 1.38
N SER A 74 -10.32 3.46 1.81
CA SER A 74 -10.43 2.27 0.96
C SER A 74 -11.81 2.08 0.29
N GLU A 75 -12.68 3.10 0.32
CA GLU A 75 -14.06 3.00 -0.20
C GLU A 75 -14.16 2.88 -1.72
N ASN A 76 -13.10 3.23 -2.47
CA ASN A 76 -13.05 3.08 -3.92
C ASN A 76 -13.21 1.60 -4.33
N ALA A 77 -14.14 1.30 -5.24
CA ALA A 77 -14.43 -0.07 -5.68
C ALA A 77 -13.21 -0.82 -6.24
N SER A 78 -12.34 -0.15 -7.00
CA SER A 78 -11.08 -0.73 -7.50
C SER A 78 -10.12 -1.06 -6.35
N VAL A 79 -10.10 -0.24 -5.29
CA VAL A 79 -9.29 -0.50 -4.09
C VAL A 79 -9.84 -1.69 -3.33
N LYS A 80 -11.15 -1.72 -3.03
CA LYS A 80 -11.79 -2.86 -2.33
C LYS A 80 -11.53 -4.19 -3.02
N ALA A 81 -11.85 -4.28 -4.31
CA ALA A 81 -11.66 -5.50 -5.08
C ALA A 81 -10.20 -5.95 -5.10
N THR A 82 -9.25 -5.00 -5.17
CA THR A 82 -7.82 -5.34 -5.11
C THR A 82 -7.39 -5.85 -3.75
N LEU A 83 -7.82 -5.20 -2.67
CA LEU A 83 -7.51 -5.64 -1.31
C LEU A 83 -8.09 -7.03 -1.04
N GLU A 84 -9.32 -7.28 -1.45
CA GLU A 84 -9.95 -8.61 -1.40
C GLU A 84 -9.15 -9.64 -2.21
N THR A 85 -8.62 -9.27 -3.38
CA THR A 85 -7.84 -10.18 -4.23
C THR A 85 -6.51 -10.61 -3.59
N ILE A 86 -5.83 -9.70 -2.89
CA ILE A 86 -4.46 -9.96 -2.37
C ILE A 86 -4.42 -10.33 -0.88
N PHE A 87 -5.49 -10.08 -0.14
CA PHE A 87 -5.58 -10.36 1.31
C PHE A 87 -6.78 -11.23 1.70
N SER A 88 -7.39 -11.94 0.75
CA SER A 88 -8.45 -12.91 1.03
C SER A 88 -8.09 -13.79 2.24
N GLU A 89 -9.00 -13.91 3.19
CA GLU A 89 -8.88 -14.85 4.32
C GLU A 89 -8.97 -16.29 3.77
N ASP A 90 -7.92 -17.08 3.97
CA ASP A 90 -8.00 -18.55 3.97
C ASP A 90 -8.44 -19.06 5.36
#